data_AF-A0A8G1RVV0-F1
#
_entry.id   AF-A0A8G1RVV0-F1
#
_cell.length_a   1.000
_cell.length_b   1.000
_cell.length_c   1.000
_cell.angle_alpha   90.00
_cell.angle_beta   90.00
_cell.angle_gamma   90.00
#
_symmetry.space_group_name_H-M   'P 1'
#
loop_
_entity.id
_entity.type
_entity.pdbx_description
1 polymer ?
#
loop_
_entity_poly.entity_id
_entity_poly.type
_entity_poly.pdbx_seq_one_letter_code
_entity_poly.pdbx_strand_id
1 'polypeptide(L)'
;VSALVATAAATIDVAFSGYYLAACVSPSVESANVISGGCGPAQGLPLKSFSAHVYSGSCDDSTTSPVLKVYTATGCTEESLYGEYEVSSTTQCFEVDATFLSSEVVCE
;
A
#
# COMPACT_ATOMS: atom_id res chain seq x y z
N VAL A 1 12.19 15.56 -34.07
CA VAL A 1 12.96 15.03 -32.92
C VAL A 1 12.00 14.97 -31.76
N SER A 2 11.34 13.83 -31.54
CA SER A 2 10.42 13.67 -30.40
C SER A 2 11.24 13.30 -29.18
N ALA A 3 11.37 14.25 -28.24
CA ALA A 3 11.96 14.00 -26.95
C ALA A 3 11.01 13.08 -26.17
N LEU A 4 11.38 11.82 -26.03
CA LEU A 4 10.82 10.95 -25.00
C LEU A 4 11.28 11.54 -23.67
N VAL A 5 10.45 12.36 -23.04
CA VAL A 5 10.63 12.71 -21.63
C VAL A 5 10.30 11.43 -20.87
N ALA A 6 11.32 10.67 -20.51
CA ALA A 6 11.18 9.64 -19.51
C ALA A 6 10.87 10.36 -18.20
N THR A 7 9.59 10.54 -17.88
CA THR A 7 9.16 10.83 -16.51
C THR A 7 9.57 9.62 -15.71
N ALA A 8 10.68 9.71 -14.99
CA ALA A 8 11.00 8.77 -13.94
C ALA A 8 9.87 8.90 -12.93
N ALA A 9 8.87 8.02 -13.01
CA ALA A 9 7.81 7.96 -12.02
C ALA A 9 8.50 7.73 -10.68
N ALA A 10 8.42 8.72 -9.79
CA ALA A 10 9.00 8.62 -8.46
C ALA A 10 8.47 7.33 -7.82
N THR A 11 9.35 6.36 -7.63
CA THR A 11 8.98 5.05 -7.11
C THR A 11 8.81 5.18 -5.60
N ILE A 12 7.57 5.06 -5.14
CA ILE A 12 7.23 5.08 -3.72
C ILE A 12 7.28 3.64 -3.22
N ASP A 13 7.89 3.48 -2.05
CA ASP A 13 7.96 2.22 -1.33
C ASP A 13 7.21 2.40 0.00
N VAL A 14 6.13 1.64 0.17
CA VAL A 14 5.32 1.66 1.39
C VAL A 14 5.58 0.39 2.17
N ALA A 15 6.15 0.52 3.36
CA ALA A 15 6.30 -0.59 4.28
C ALA A 15 4.94 -0.91 4.91
N PHE A 16 4.49 -2.14 4.69
CA PHE A 16 3.24 -2.70 5.18
C PHE A 16 3.52 -3.78 6.23
N SER A 17 2.75 -3.80 7.30
CA SER A 17 2.78 -4.88 8.28
C SER A 17 1.37 -5.26 8.73
N GLY A 18 1.01 -6.53 8.61
CA GLY A 18 -0.30 -7.06 9.01
C GLY A 18 -0.27 -7.69 10.40
N TYR A 19 -1.40 -7.63 11.11
CA TYR A 19 -1.57 -8.19 12.47
C TYR A 19 -2.87 -9.00 12.60
N TYR A 20 -2.84 -10.09 13.37
CA TYR A 20 -4.04 -10.85 13.74
C TYR A 20 -4.90 -10.18 14.83
N LEU A 21 -4.38 -9.14 15.47
CA LEU A 21 -5.08 -8.36 16.50
C LEU A 21 -5.38 -6.97 15.97
N ALA A 22 -6.37 -6.31 16.58
CA ALA A 22 -6.66 -4.90 16.39
C ALA A 22 -5.51 -4.01 16.90
N ALA A 23 -5.56 -2.71 16.59
CA ALA A 23 -4.63 -1.69 17.08
C ALA A 23 -3.13 -1.96 16.82
N CYS A 24 -2.78 -2.73 15.79
CA CYS A 24 -1.41 -3.05 15.39
C CYS A 24 -0.54 -3.61 16.53
N VAL A 25 -1.15 -4.41 17.40
CA VAL A 25 -0.47 -5.05 18.52
C VAL A 25 0.52 -6.08 18.00
N SER A 26 1.79 -5.93 18.39
CA SER A 26 2.86 -6.85 18.02
C SER A 26 2.65 -8.25 18.61
N PRO A 27 3.12 -9.32 17.93
CA PRO A 27 3.95 -9.30 16.70
C PRO A 27 3.12 -9.15 15.41
N SER A 28 3.74 -8.60 14.36
CA SER A 28 3.20 -8.66 13.01
C SER A 28 3.26 -10.10 12.49
N VAL A 29 2.31 -10.45 11.63
CA VAL A 29 2.19 -11.77 10.99
C VAL A 29 2.51 -11.70 9.50
N GLU A 30 2.48 -10.49 8.96
CA GLU A 30 2.86 -10.17 7.60
C GLU A 30 3.74 -8.92 7.62
N SER A 31 4.75 -8.89 6.77
CA SER A 31 5.54 -7.70 6.49
C SER A 31 5.96 -7.73 5.03
N ALA A 32 5.66 -6.65 4.31
CA ALA A 32 5.92 -6.52 2.89
C ALA A 32 6.20 -5.05 2.54
N ASN A 33 6.87 -4.82 1.42
CA ASN A 33 6.98 -3.48 0.85
C ASN A 33 6.15 -3.43 -0.43
N VAL A 34 5.25 -2.45 -0.51
CA VAL A 34 4.39 -2.22 -1.66
C VAL A 34 4.98 -1.09 -2.47
N ILE A 35 5.43 -1.42 -3.68
CA ILE A 35 6.12 -0.48 -4.57
C ILE A 35 5.11 0.10 -5.56
N SER A 36 5.09 1.42 -5.71
CA SER A 36 4.20 2.11 -6.65
C SER A 36 4.48 1.74 -8.09
N GLY A 37 3.44 1.73 -8.92
CA GLY A 37 3.54 1.41 -10.34
C GLY A 37 3.30 -0.07 -10.67
N GLY A 38 2.84 -0.86 -9.70
CA GLY A 38 2.40 -2.23 -9.90
C GLY A 38 1.42 -2.72 -8.84
N CYS A 39 0.69 -3.77 -9.20
CA CYS A 39 -0.14 -4.53 -8.27
C CYS A 39 0.73 -5.59 -7.57
N GLY A 40 1.09 -5.34 -6.32
CA GLY A 40 1.89 -6.23 -5.50
C GLY A 40 1.06 -7.38 -4.92
N PRO A 41 1.59 -8.62 -4.86
CA PRO A 41 0.93 -9.71 -4.16
C PRO A 41 0.98 -9.48 -2.64
N ALA A 42 -0.12 -9.78 -1.94
CA ALA A 42 -0.16 -9.87 -0.48
C ALA A 42 -0.13 -11.36 -0.04
N GLN A 43 0.18 -11.63 1.23
CA GLN A 43 0.38 -13.03 1.67
C GLN A 43 -0.92 -13.82 1.88
N GLY A 44 -2.09 -13.18 1.75
CA GLY A 44 -3.37 -13.87 1.92
C GLY A 44 -3.63 -14.32 3.34
N LEU A 45 -3.06 -13.61 4.32
CA LEU A 45 -3.34 -13.84 5.73
C LEU A 45 -4.55 -13.00 6.17
N PRO A 46 -5.44 -13.53 7.03
CA PRO A 46 -6.52 -12.73 7.59
C PRO A 46 -5.97 -11.72 8.60
N LEU A 47 -6.24 -10.44 8.38
CA LEU A 47 -5.75 -9.33 9.21
C LEU A 47 -6.91 -8.68 9.97
N LYS A 48 -6.63 -8.28 11.20
CA LYS A 48 -7.51 -7.44 12.04
C LYS A 48 -7.04 -5.99 12.13
N SER A 49 -5.76 -5.76 11.85
CA SER A 49 -5.22 -4.43 11.63
C SER A 49 -3.96 -4.54 10.78
N PHE A 50 -3.56 -3.42 10.19
CA PHE A 50 -2.27 -3.30 9.54
C PHE A 50 -1.66 -1.94 9.85
N SER A 51 -0.34 -1.87 9.85
CA SER A 51 0.40 -0.62 9.87
C SER A 51 1.03 -0.35 8.51
N ALA A 52 1.06 0.91 8.11
CA ALA A 52 1.67 1.34 6.87
C ALA A 52 2.37 2.68 7.03
N HIS A 53 3.50 2.83 6.33
CA HIS A 53 4.17 4.12 6.15
C HIS A 53 4.97 4.12 4.85
N VAL A 54 5.20 5.31 4.32
CA VAL A 54 6.16 5.54 3.25
C VAL A 54 7.56 5.28 3.82
N TYR A 55 8.19 4.20 3.36
CA TYR A 55 9.56 3.86 3.69
C TYR A 55 10.54 4.71 2.88
N SER A 56 10.25 4.90 1.58
CA SER A 56 11.06 5.72 0.68
C SER A 56 10.23 6.25 -0.49
N GLY A 57 10.73 7.32 -1.12
CA GLY A 57 10.08 7.97 -2.24
C GLY A 57 9.00 8.97 -1.81
N SER A 58 8.44 9.65 -2.79
CA SER A 58 7.36 10.61 -2.65
C SER A 58 6.63 10.71 -3.98
N CYS A 59 5.40 11.22 -3.96
CA CYS A 59 4.73 11.59 -5.20
C CYS A 59 5.49 12.71 -5.91
N ASP A 60 5.53 12.65 -7.25
CA ASP A 60 6.24 13.62 -8.08
C ASP A 60 5.55 14.99 -8.05
N ASP A 61 4.21 14.96 -8.00
CA ASP A 61 3.39 16.16 -7.86
C ASP A 61 3.10 16.45 -6.38
N SER A 62 3.49 17.65 -5.93
CA SER A 62 3.34 18.09 -4.54
C SER A 62 1.89 18.28 -4.07
N THR A 63 0.92 18.18 -4.99
CA THR A 63 -0.52 18.23 -4.67
C THR A 63 -1.13 16.85 -4.47
N THR A 64 -0.38 15.79 -4.78
CA THR A 64 -0.81 14.39 -4.61
C THR A 64 -0.15 13.74 -3.40
N SER A 65 -0.88 12.85 -2.74
CA SER A 65 -0.43 12.07 -1.60
C SER A 65 -0.33 10.58 -1.97
N PRO A 66 0.58 9.82 -1.35
CA PRO A 66 0.62 8.38 -1.57
C PRO A 66 -0.58 7.71 -0.88
N VAL A 67 -1.33 6.94 -1.67
CA VAL A 67 -2.49 6.16 -1.22
C VAL A 67 -2.18 4.68 -1.40
N LEU A 68 -2.25 3.93 -0.30
CA LEU A 68 -2.20 2.48 -0.30
C LEU A 68 -3.61 1.92 -0.51
N LYS A 69 -3.81 1.19 -1.60
CA LYS A 69 -5.05 0.43 -1.85
C LYS A 69 -4.80 -1.04 -1.57
N VAL A 70 -5.77 -1.69 -0.94
CA VAL A 70 -5.71 -3.12 -0.59
C VAL A 70 -6.90 -3.86 -1.16
N TYR A 71 -6.66 -5.09 -1.60
CA TYR A 71 -7.61 -5.87 -2.40
C TYR A 71 -7.81 -7.25 -1.80
N THR A 72 -9.05 -7.72 -1.82
CA THR A 72 -9.43 -9.08 -1.39
C THR A 72 -9.23 -10.14 -2.47
N ALA A 73 -8.91 -9.72 -3.71
CA ALA A 73 -8.57 -10.60 -4.82
C ALA A 73 -7.23 -10.20 -5.44
N THR A 74 -6.67 -11.09 -6.26
CA THR A 74 -5.44 -10.81 -7.01
C THR A 74 -5.72 -9.90 -8.21
N GLY A 75 -4.78 -8.99 -8.52
CA GLY A 75 -4.82 -8.23 -9.77
C GLY A 75 -5.37 -6.81 -9.66
N CYS A 76 -5.59 -6.30 -8.44
CA CYS A 76 -5.91 -4.90 -8.13
C CYS A 76 -7.06 -4.36 -9.00
N THR A 77 -8.16 -5.11 -9.05
CA THR A 77 -9.38 -4.67 -9.74
C THR A 77 -10.27 -3.90 -8.78
N GLU A 78 -10.95 -2.85 -9.27
CA GLU A 78 -11.87 -2.04 -8.47
C GLU A 78 -12.96 -2.89 -7.79
N GLU A 79 -13.43 -3.96 -8.44
CA GLU A 79 -14.42 -4.90 -7.88
C GLU A 79 -13.94 -5.62 -6.62
N SER A 80 -12.62 -5.75 -6.44
CA SER A 80 -11.99 -6.41 -5.30
C SER A 80 -11.39 -5.45 -4.28
N LEU A 81 -11.52 -4.14 -4.52
CA LEU A 81 -11.03 -3.09 -3.64
C LEU A 81 -11.69 -3.21 -2.27
N TYR A 82 -10.87 -3.40 -1.25
CA TYR A 82 -11.33 -3.38 0.13
C TYR A 82 -11.38 -1.96 0.68
N GLY A 83 -10.33 -1.18 0.41
CA GLY A 83 -10.20 0.16 0.92
C GLY A 83 -8.95 0.87 0.45
N GLU A 84 -8.96 2.17 0.64
CA GLU A 84 -7.92 3.11 0.24
C GLU A 84 -7.47 3.89 1.48
N TYR A 85 -6.16 3.98 1.68
CA TYR A 85 -5.58 4.52 2.90
C TYR A 85 -4.47 5.50 2.54
N GLU A 86 -4.66 6.76 2.88
CA GLU A 86 -3.59 7.75 2.75
C GLU A 86 -2.45 7.38 3.70
N VAL A 87 -1.25 7.23 3.13
CA VAL A 87 -0.04 6.88 3.88
C VAL A 87 0.90 8.06 3.91
N SER A 88 1.62 8.21 5.01
CA SER A 88 2.64 9.23 5.18
C SER A 88 3.95 8.58 5.63
N SER A 89 5.01 9.37 5.79
CA SER A 89 6.28 8.88 6.32
C SER A 89 6.20 8.43 7.78
N THR A 90 5.10 8.73 8.48
CA THR A 90 4.86 8.25 9.85
C THR A 90 4.10 6.94 9.81
N THR A 91 4.48 5.98 10.66
CA THR A 91 3.74 4.73 10.84
C THR A 91 2.33 5.00 11.33
N GLN A 92 1.35 4.67 10.51
CA GLN A 92 -0.07 4.73 10.81
C GLN A 92 -0.61 3.33 11.00
N CYS A 93 -1.63 3.19 11.85
CA CYS A 93 -2.31 1.93 12.12
C CYS A 93 -3.76 2.02 11.67
N PHE A 94 -4.23 0.99 10.97
CA PHE A 94 -5.56 0.91 10.41
C PHE A 94 -6.22 -0.40 10.85
N GLU A 95 -7.43 -0.31 11.37
CA GLU A 95 -8.22 -1.48 11.71
C GLU A 95 -8.95 -2.00 10.47
N VAL A 96 -8.90 -3.32 10.28
CA VAL A 96 -9.52 -4.01 9.13
C VAL A 96 -10.10 -5.34 9.59
N ASP A 97 -10.89 -5.97 8.75
CA ASP A 97 -11.31 -7.36 8.96
C ASP A 97 -11.39 -8.06 7.60
N ALA A 98 -10.24 -8.44 7.07
CA ALA A 98 -10.15 -8.98 5.72
C ALA A 98 -8.88 -9.79 5.48
N THR A 99 -8.90 -10.57 4.40
CA THR A 99 -7.72 -11.24 3.85
C THR A 99 -7.32 -10.51 2.57
N PHE A 100 -6.13 -9.94 2.54
CA PHE A 100 -5.65 -9.23 1.35
C PHE A 100 -4.85 -10.16 0.47
N LEU A 101 -5.15 -10.14 -0.83
CA LEU A 101 -4.45 -10.92 -1.85
C LEU A 101 -3.62 -10.04 -2.78
N SER A 102 -3.89 -8.74 -2.81
CA SER A 102 -3.05 -7.76 -3.50
C SER A 102 -3.12 -6.39 -2.84
N SER A 103 -2.11 -5.58 -3.14
CA SER A 103 -2.03 -4.18 -2.73
C SER A 103 -1.36 -3.37 -3.84
N GLU A 104 -1.71 -2.09 -3.91
CA GLU A 104 -1.00 -1.16 -4.79
C GLU A 104 -0.82 0.17 -4.09
N VAL A 105 0.15 0.94 -4.58
CA VAL A 105 0.37 2.32 -4.14
C VAL A 105 0.28 3.22 -5.35
N VAL A 106 -0.55 4.25 -5.22
CA VAL A 106 -0.73 5.29 -6.23
C VAL A 106 -0.57 6.67 -5.60
N CYS A 107 -0.38 7.68 -6.44
CA CYS A 107 -0.42 9.08 -6.04
C CYS A 107 -1.74 9.68 -6.48
N GLU A 108 -2.54 10.17 -5.54
CA GLU A 108 -3.84 10.83 -5.80
C GLU A 108 -4.03 12.09 -4.97
#